data_AF-A0A7S4IMC1-F1
#
_entry.id   AF-A0A7S4IMC1-F1
#
_cell.length_a   1.000
_cell.length_b   1.000
_cell.length_c   1.000
_cell.angle_alpha   90.00
_cell.angle_beta   90.00
_cell.angle_gamma   90.00
#
_symmetry.space_group_name_H-M   'P 1'
#
loop_
_entity.id
_entity.type
_entity.pdbx_description
1 polymer ?
#
loop_
_entity_poly.entity_id
_entity_poly.type
_entity_poly.pdbx_seq_one_letter_code
_entity_poly.pdbx_strand_id
1 'polypeptide(L)'
;MSAFSSQHSGDISTTDYRVFAKQGEKFISYFHDVPLYANEEKTILNMVVEIPKGTNAKMEISVNEEGNPIKQDVKNGKLRFVDNVFPYTGYIWNYGALPQTWEDPTHKHPDTECFGDNDPLDACEIGSAVGVRGEVKQVKALGIMALIDEGETDWKVIVIDVNDPRADEFNDISDVQRLMPGFTMATYEWFRTYKMPAGKPANEFAFNGEAKGRDYTMNVIAENYNFWKRVISGEIPSKADKYDVASANVTCEGSPHKVDSLNVTLKDVADMPDAKAPEPAPAPANIKVIVEQQQINCPHGTATLSAVVQGLAAASARAVEEGAAGLEAALKEQVLAAVFQEGNDTPIATNETGHYTVYYHAKDQVAVFGVYQKSTPHRTEFSLANEVTAAGYDLVAAAFASNGVFTFTTGHGTVSFSAGGVVDTASAPSVNSDSLLAVKAPLAFLS
;
A
#
# COMPACT_ATOMS: atom_id res chain seq x y z
N MET A 1 -3.98 29.24 -19.18
CA MET A 1 -3.30 28.32 -20.11
C MET A 1 -4.35 27.48 -20.80
N SER A 2 -4.14 27.08 -22.06
CA SER A 2 -5.03 26.13 -22.73
C SER A 2 -5.02 24.79 -21.99
N ALA A 3 -6.15 24.11 -21.93
CA ALA A 3 -6.26 22.79 -21.30
C ALA A 3 -5.43 21.75 -22.06
N PHE A 4 -4.93 20.74 -21.33
CA PHE A 4 -4.35 19.54 -21.92
C PHE A 4 -5.48 18.63 -22.44
N SER A 5 -5.21 17.94 -23.54
CA SER A 5 -6.12 16.95 -24.12
C SER A 5 -5.33 15.84 -24.80
N SER A 6 -5.94 14.68 -24.98
CA SER A 6 -5.34 13.56 -25.69
C SER A 6 -5.87 13.44 -27.13
N GLN A 7 -5.02 12.99 -28.04
CA GLN A 7 -5.39 12.62 -29.40
C GLN A 7 -4.99 11.16 -29.65
N HIS A 8 -5.98 10.31 -29.80
CA HIS A 8 -5.80 8.90 -30.13
C HIS A 8 -5.50 8.75 -31.63
N SER A 9 -4.67 7.77 -31.97
CA SER A 9 -4.21 7.48 -33.33
C SER A 9 -4.01 5.98 -33.50
N GLY A 10 -4.62 5.41 -34.54
CA GLY A 10 -4.54 3.98 -34.85
C GLY A 10 -5.53 3.11 -34.04
N ASP A 11 -5.47 1.80 -34.28
CA ASP A 11 -6.34 0.80 -33.65
C ASP A 11 -5.69 0.23 -32.38
N ILE A 12 -6.38 0.36 -31.24
CA ILE A 12 -5.93 -0.09 -29.91
C ILE A 12 -5.58 -1.58 -29.84
N SER A 13 -6.11 -2.40 -30.75
CA SER A 13 -5.80 -3.83 -30.84
C SER A 13 -4.48 -4.14 -31.58
N THR A 14 -3.74 -3.10 -31.99
CA THR A 14 -2.51 -3.21 -32.79
C THR A 14 -1.32 -2.50 -32.13
N THR A 15 -0.10 -2.83 -32.56
CA THR A 15 1.14 -2.19 -32.11
C THR A 15 1.31 -0.74 -32.57
N ASP A 16 0.43 -0.29 -33.46
CA ASP A 16 0.45 1.04 -34.06
C ASP A 16 -0.32 2.09 -33.25
N TYR A 17 -1.07 1.66 -32.24
CA TYR A 17 -1.85 2.54 -31.39
C TYR A 17 -0.96 3.51 -30.62
N ARG A 18 -1.32 4.79 -30.65
CA ARG A 18 -0.67 5.88 -29.93
C ARG A 18 -1.71 6.81 -29.34
N VAL A 19 -1.42 7.35 -28.16
CA VAL A 19 -2.11 8.51 -27.59
C VAL A 19 -1.12 9.64 -27.49
N PHE A 20 -1.34 10.72 -28.23
CA PHE A 20 -0.52 11.92 -28.23
C PHE A 20 -1.10 12.98 -27.30
N ALA A 21 -0.23 13.81 -26.71
CA ALA A 21 -0.65 14.96 -25.91
C ALA A 21 -0.87 16.19 -26.80
N LYS A 22 -1.89 16.99 -26.48
CA LYS A 22 -2.12 18.31 -27.07
C LYS A 22 -2.28 19.35 -25.97
N GLN A 23 -1.84 20.58 -26.26
CA GLN A 23 -2.20 21.79 -25.52
C GLN A 23 -2.82 22.79 -26.49
N GLY A 24 -4.14 22.95 -26.44
CA GLY A 24 -4.88 23.56 -27.54
C GLY A 24 -4.71 22.74 -28.82
N GLU A 25 -4.28 23.38 -29.92
CA GLU A 25 -4.06 22.69 -31.19
C GLU A 25 -2.66 22.11 -31.39
N LYS A 26 -1.71 22.43 -30.50
CA LYS A 26 -0.32 21.98 -30.64
C LYS A 26 -0.14 20.60 -30.03
N PHE A 27 0.53 19.72 -30.76
CA PHE A 27 1.10 18.50 -30.17
C PHE A 27 2.25 18.85 -29.26
N ILE A 28 2.28 18.21 -28.09
CA ILE A 28 3.32 18.37 -27.07
C ILE A 28 3.80 16.99 -26.63
N SER A 29 4.94 16.93 -25.94
CA SER A 29 5.43 15.71 -25.31
C SER A 29 4.76 15.48 -23.95
N TYR A 30 4.21 14.28 -23.71
CA TYR A 30 3.76 13.89 -22.36
C TYR A 30 4.89 13.92 -21.35
N PHE A 31 6.09 13.50 -21.77
CA PHE A 31 7.24 13.39 -20.89
C PHE A 31 7.84 14.77 -20.59
N HIS A 32 8.00 15.63 -21.60
CA HIS A 32 8.84 16.82 -21.47
C HIS A 32 8.05 18.13 -21.34
N ASP A 33 6.90 18.24 -22.01
CA ASP A 33 6.18 19.51 -22.15
C ASP A 33 5.03 19.67 -21.15
N VAL A 34 4.55 18.59 -20.53
CA VAL A 34 3.63 18.68 -19.38
C VAL A 34 4.46 19.07 -18.15
N PRO A 35 4.21 20.23 -17.51
CA PRO A 35 5.01 20.64 -16.35
C PRO A 35 4.82 19.66 -15.19
N LEU A 36 5.88 19.31 -14.47
CA LEU A 36 5.76 18.49 -13.25
C LEU A 36 4.81 19.13 -12.23
N TYR A 37 4.94 20.43 -12.00
CA TYR A 37 4.12 21.17 -11.05
C TYR A 37 2.95 21.88 -11.75
N ALA A 38 1.72 21.53 -11.37
CA ALA A 38 0.53 22.33 -11.69
C ALA A 38 0.44 23.59 -10.82
N ASN A 39 0.91 23.48 -9.57
CA ASN A 39 1.07 24.61 -8.66
C ASN A 39 2.25 24.29 -7.71
N GLU A 40 3.40 24.90 -7.97
CA GLU A 40 4.63 24.67 -7.21
C GLU A 40 4.50 25.14 -5.75
N GLU A 41 3.91 26.32 -5.51
CA GLU A 41 3.70 26.86 -4.16
C GLU A 41 2.87 25.93 -3.27
N LYS A 42 1.94 25.20 -3.86
CA LYS A 42 1.08 24.22 -3.18
C LYS A 42 1.55 22.78 -3.34
N THR A 43 2.70 22.55 -3.98
CA THR A 43 3.23 21.21 -4.29
C THR A 43 2.23 20.30 -5.03
N ILE A 44 1.36 20.89 -5.85
CA ILE A 44 0.42 20.13 -6.67
C ILE A 44 1.13 19.73 -7.96
N LEU A 45 1.13 18.43 -8.23
CA LEU A 45 1.80 17.81 -9.36
C LEU A 45 0.80 17.59 -10.50
N ASN A 46 1.29 17.57 -11.73
CA ASN A 46 0.57 16.92 -12.83
C ASN A 46 0.97 15.45 -12.87
N MET A 47 0.01 14.57 -13.15
CA MET A 47 0.21 13.16 -13.44
C MET A 47 -0.39 12.86 -14.81
N VAL A 48 0.35 12.15 -15.65
CA VAL A 48 -0.16 11.62 -16.93
C VAL A 48 -0.70 10.21 -16.67
N VAL A 49 -1.99 9.98 -16.89
CA VAL A 49 -2.63 8.68 -16.70
C VAL A 49 -2.37 7.79 -17.92
N GLU A 50 -1.79 6.61 -17.70
CA GLU A 50 -1.47 5.65 -18.77
C GLU A 50 -2.43 4.47 -18.79
N ILE A 51 -2.75 3.94 -17.60
CA ILE A 51 -3.55 2.73 -17.42
C ILE A 51 -4.69 3.02 -16.43
N PRO A 52 -5.95 3.11 -16.91
CA PRO A 52 -7.11 3.23 -16.05
C PRO A 52 -7.25 2.07 -15.06
N LYS A 53 -7.72 2.37 -13.84
CA LYS A 53 -8.02 1.38 -12.80
C LYS A 53 -8.94 0.28 -13.30
N GLY A 54 -8.58 -0.97 -13.01
CA GLY A 54 -9.30 -2.17 -13.40
C GLY A 54 -9.02 -2.66 -14.83
N THR A 55 -8.06 -2.05 -15.55
CA THR A 55 -7.68 -2.48 -16.91
C THR A 55 -6.33 -3.19 -16.91
N ASN A 56 -6.00 -3.89 -18.02
CA ASN A 56 -4.85 -4.80 -18.08
C ASN A 56 -3.83 -4.45 -19.17
N ALA A 57 -4.19 -3.64 -20.16
CA ALA A 57 -3.25 -3.28 -21.23
C ALA A 57 -2.09 -2.48 -20.63
N LYS A 58 -0.86 -2.99 -20.73
CA LYS A 58 0.32 -2.28 -20.23
C LYS A 58 0.65 -1.16 -21.21
N MET A 59 0.13 0.02 -20.91
CA MET A 59 0.34 1.25 -21.66
C MET A 59 1.37 2.10 -20.93
N GLU A 60 2.26 2.75 -21.67
CA GLU A 60 3.35 3.55 -21.12
C GLU A 60 3.73 4.69 -22.06
N ILE A 61 4.17 5.81 -21.49
CA ILE A 61 4.84 6.90 -22.21
C ILE A 61 6.08 6.33 -22.89
N SER A 62 6.17 6.51 -24.21
CA SER A 62 7.31 6.04 -24.97
C SER A 62 8.52 6.96 -24.78
N VAL A 63 9.50 6.55 -24.00
CA VAL A 63 10.75 7.31 -23.78
C VAL A 63 11.54 7.57 -25.07
N ASN A 64 11.48 6.65 -26.04
CA ASN A 64 12.30 6.67 -27.25
C ASN A 64 11.57 7.06 -28.55
N GLU A 65 10.34 7.57 -28.46
CA GLU A 65 9.56 8.03 -29.63
C GLU A 65 9.30 9.54 -29.53
N GLU A 66 9.44 10.27 -30.64
CA GLU A 66 9.25 11.71 -30.66
C GLU A 66 7.83 12.09 -30.19
N GLY A 67 7.76 13.07 -29.28
CA GLY A 67 6.50 13.47 -28.63
C GLY A 67 6.04 12.53 -27.52
N ASN A 68 6.81 11.47 -27.24
CA ASN A 68 6.60 10.52 -26.14
C ASN A 68 5.12 10.09 -25.99
N PRO A 69 4.47 9.61 -27.07
CA PRO A 69 3.10 9.17 -26.98
C PRO A 69 2.97 7.97 -26.04
N ILE A 70 1.79 7.81 -25.44
CA ILE A 70 1.46 6.57 -24.74
C ILE A 70 1.25 5.48 -25.78
N LYS A 71 1.90 4.33 -25.60
CA LYS A 71 1.76 3.14 -26.45
C LYS A 71 1.66 1.90 -25.58
N GLN A 72 1.17 0.80 -26.15
CA GLN A 72 1.15 -0.47 -25.44
C GLN A 72 2.52 -1.17 -25.55
N ASP A 73 3.03 -1.66 -24.43
CA ASP A 73 4.24 -2.48 -24.38
C ASP A 73 4.05 -3.76 -25.24
N VAL A 74 5.12 -4.19 -25.90
CA VAL A 74 5.13 -5.35 -26.80
C VAL A 74 6.16 -6.36 -26.32
N LYS A 75 5.67 -7.53 -25.92
CA LYS A 75 6.52 -8.64 -25.48
C LYS A 75 6.42 -9.80 -26.46
N ASN A 76 7.56 -10.28 -26.97
CA ASN A 76 7.63 -11.36 -27.96
C ASN A 76 6.74 -11.12 -29.20
N GLY A 77 6.68 -9.87 -29.67
CA GLY A 77 5.88 -9.48 -30.84
C GLY A 77 4.38 -9.42 -30.61
N LYS A 78 3.91 -9.51 -29.36
CA LYS A 78 2.50 -9.42 -28.97
C LYS A 78 2.28 -8.28 -27.99
N LEU A 79 1.11 -7.64 -28.10
CA LEU A 79 0.66 -6.66 -27.13
C LEU A 79 0.63 -7.25 -25.72
N ARG A 80 1.22 -6.54 -24.76
CA ARG A 80 1.34 -6.99 -23.39
C ARG A 80 0.12 -6.60 -22.57
N PHE A 81 -0.44 -7.59 -21.90
CA PHE A 81 -1.46 -7.42 -20.88
C PHE A 81 -0.90 -7.95 -19.56
N VAL A 82 -1.12 -7.22 -18.49
CA VAL A 82 -0.84 -7.72 -17.13
C VAL A 82 -1.94 -8.71 -16.75
N ASP A 83 -1.56 -9.86 -16.21
CA ASP A 83 -2.49 -10.89 -15.79
C ASP A 83 -3.27 -10.47 -14.53
N ASN A 84 -4.50 -10.97 -14.39
CA ASN A 84 -5.26 -10.83 -13.15
C ASN A 84 -4.65 -11.77 -12.11
N VAL A 85 -4.05 -11.19 -11.06
CA VAL A 85 -3.53 -11.95 -9.92
C VAL A 85 -4.52 -11.83 -8.78
N PHE A 86 -5.22 -12.93 -8.48
CA PHE A 86 -6.21 -12.95 -7.39
C PHE A 86 -5.61 -12.37 -6.09
N PRO A 87 -6.32 -11.45 -5.38
CA PRO A 87 -7.71 -11.00 -5.56
C PRO A 87 -7.90 -9.84 -6.56
N TYR A 88 -6.85 -9.40 -7.22
CA TYR A 88 -6.82 -8.18 -8.01
C TYR A 88 -7.30 -8.40 -9.44
N THR A 89 -8.01 -7.41 -9.97
CA THR A 89 -8.39 -7.33 -11.40
C THR A 89 -7.67 -6.13 -12.01
N GLY A 90 -6.83 -6.39 -13.00
CA GLY A 90 -6.01 -5.37 -13.65
C GLY A 90 -5.13 -4.59 -12.67
N TYR A 91 -4.86 -3.34 -13.03
CA TYR A 91 -4.24 -2.36 -12.14
C TYR A 91 -5.25 -1.88 -11.09
N ILE A 92 -4.88 -1.92 -9.82
CA ILE A 92 -5.78 -1.55 -8.71
C ILE A 92 -5.83 -0.03 -8.43
N TRP A 93 -5.05 0.75 -9.17
CA TRP A 93 -4.99 2.22 -9.18
C TRP A 93 -5.27 2.75 -10.59
N ASN A 94 -5.52 4.05 -10.71
CA ASN A 94 -5.15 4.70 -11.97
C ASN A 94 -3.62 4.81 -11.98
N TYR A 95 -2.98 4.22 -12.98
CA TYR A 95 -1.52 4.15 -13.06
C TYR A 95 -1.02 5.05 -14.18
N GLY A 96 0.14 5.64 -13.97
CA GLY A 96 0.76 6.53 -14.93
C GLY A 96 2.06 7.07 -14.41
N ALA A 97 2.46 8.24 -14.90
CA ALA A 97 3.77 8.80 -14.59
C ALA A 97 3.73 10.29 -14.24
N LEU A 98 4.74 10.74 -13.49
CA LEU A 98 5.01 12.15 -13.24
C LEU A 98 5.89 12.70 -14.38
N PRO A 99 5.40 13.65 -15.18
CA PRO A 99 6.17 14.20 -16.30
C PRO A 99 7.37 15.00 -15.77
N GLN A 100 8.37 15.20 -16.63
CA GLN A 100 9.62 15.89 -16.29
C GLN A 100 10.41 15.25 -15.14
N THR A 101 10.26 13.94 -14.91
CA THR A 101 11.06 13.16 -13.96
C THR A 101 11.73 12.00 -14.69
N TRP A 102 12.89 11.53 -14.27
CA TRP A 102 13.57 10.42 -14.95
C TRP A 102 14.46 9.63 -14.00
N GLU A 103 14.21 8.33 -13.92
CA GLU A 103 14.99 7.36 -13.15
C GLU A 103 16.30 7.06 -13.89
N ASP A 104 17.36 7.83 -13.60
CA ASP A 104 18.64 7.78 -14.32
C ASP A 104 19.29 6.38 -14.25
N PRO A 105 19.40 5.63 -15.37
CA PRO A 105 19.95 4.28 -15.40
C PRO A 105 21.49 4.25 -15.25
N THR A 106 22.12 5.42 -15.14
CA THR A 106 23.54 5.58 -14.82
C THR A 106 23.78 5.94 -13.35
N HIS A 107 22.74 6.32 -12.61
CA HIS A 107 22.80 6.61 -11.18
C HIS A 107 22.41 5.39 -10.37
N LYS A 108 23.29 4.95 -9.45
CA LYS A 108 22.98 3.88 -8.51
C LYS A 108 22.38 4.50 -7.24
N HIS A 109 21.10 4.28 -7.00
CA HIS A 109 20.41 4.88 -5.87
C HIS A 109 20.83 4.19 -4.55
N PRO A 110 21.15 4.93 -3.47
CA PRO A 110 21.72 4.37 -2.24
C PRO A 110 20.75 3.48 -1.45
N ASP A 111 19.44 3.75 -1.50
CA ASP A 111 18.48 2.96 -0.72
C ASP A 111 18.10 1.62 -1.35
N THR A 112 18.11 1.52 -2.68
CA THR A 112 17.79 0.30 -3.43
C THR A 112 19.04 -0.46 -3.83
N GLU A 113 20.21 0.21 -3.87
CA GLU A 113 21.45 -0.32 -4.43
C GLU A 113 21.30 -0.80 -5.88
N CYS A 114 20.40 -0.17 -6.64
CA CYS A 114 20.09 -0.46 -8.05
C CYS A 114 20.21 0.80 -8.92
N PHE A 115 20.39 0.61 -10.23
CA PHE A 115 20.30 1.70 -11.21
C PHE A 115 18.83 1.98 -11.56
N GLY A 116 18.49 3.21 -11.96
CA GLY A 116 17.13 3.54 -12.43
C GLY A 116 16.71 2.73 -13.66
N ASP A 117 15.40 2.58 -13.86
CA ASP A 117 14.78 1.80 -14.94
C ASP A 117 14.68 2.55 -16.29
N ASN A 118 15.20 3.79 -16.34
CA ASN A 118 15.20 4.67 -17.51
C ASN A 118 13.83 5.27 -17.89
N ASP A 119 12.81 5.14 -17.05
CA ASP A 119 11.47 5.69 -17.28
C ASP A 119 11.20 6.93 -16.40
N PRO A 120 10.12 7.68 -16.65
CA PRO A 120 9.66 8.70 -15.71
C PRO A 120 9.12 8.06 -14.42
N LEU A 121 9.15 8.80 -13.30
CA LEU A 121 8.65 8.28 -12.02
C LEU A 121 7.20 7.84 -12.11
N ASP A 122 6.94 6.60 -11.68
CA ASP A 122 5.61 6.02 -11.68
C ASP A 122 4.73 6.56 -10.55
N ALA A 123 3.44 6.71 -10.86
CA ALA A 123 2.42 7.20 -9.95
C ALA A 123 1.19 6.27 -9.90
N CYS A 124 0.77 5.94 -8.68
CA CYS A 124 -0.42 5.19 -8.31
C CYS A 124 -1.45 6.15 -7.73
N GLU A 125 -2.44 6.55 -8.52
CA GLU A 125 -3.50 7.47 -8.09
C GLU A 125 -4.68 6.69 -7.47
N ILE A 126 -4.95 7.01 -6.20
CA ILE A 126 -5.79 6.19 -5.31
C ILE A 126 -7.25 6.64 -5.23
N GLY A 127 -7.61 7.71 -5.93
CA GLY A 127 -8.93 8.30 -5.93
C GLY A 127 -10.03 7.35 -6.39
N SER A 128 -11.25 7.75 -6.06
CA SER A 128 -12.46 6.98 -6.32
C SER A 128 -12.74 6.84 -7.83
N ALA A 129 -12.57 7.92 -8.60
CA ALA A 129 -12.82 7.94 -10.04
C ALA A 129 -11.87 7.02 -10.83
N VAL A 130 -12.38 6.43 -11.91
CA VAL A 130 -11.54 5.75 -12.91
C VAL A 130 -11.04 6.81 -13.89
N GLY A 131 -9.73 6.93 -14.03
CA GLY A 131 -9.09 7.90 -14.91
C GLY A 131 -9.19 7.51 -16.38
N VAL A 132 -8.85 8.46 -17.26
CA VAL A 132 -8.85 8.25 -18.70
C VAL A 132 -7.41 8.21 -19.21
N ARG A 133 -7.10 7.28 -20.12
CA ARG A 133 -5.76 7.19 -20.72
C ARG A 133 -5.40 8.47 -21.48
N GLY A 134 -4.24 9.05 -21.18
CA GLY A 134 -3.77 10.35 -21.67
C GLY A 134 -4.32 11.55 -20.89
N GLU A 135 -5.13 11.34 -19.86
CA GLU A 135 -5.57 12.42 -18.97
C GLU A 135 -4.39 12.99 -18.18
N VAL A 136 -4.34 14.32 -18.05
CA VAL A 136 -3.41 15.00 -17.14
C VAL A 136 -4.19 15.41 -15.90
N LYS A 137 -3.97 14.68 -14.80
CA LYS A 137 -4.62 14.91 -13.49
C LYS A 137 -3.75 15.80 -12.61
N GLN A 138 -4.38 16.62 -11.78
CA GLN A 138 -3.70 17.37 -10.73
C GLN A 138 -3.75 16.56 -9.45
N VAL A 139 -2.60 16.22 -8.88
CA VAL A 139 -2.50 15.29 -7.76
C VAL A 139 -1.63 15.82 -6.63
N LYS A 140 -1.87 15.34 -5.41
CA LYS A 140 -0.97 15.51 -4.26
C LYS A 140 -0.24 14.20 -3.97
N ALA A 141 1.05 14.29 -3.70
CA ALA A 141 1.85 13.14 -3.26
C ALA A 141 1.58 12.84 -1.78
N LEU A 142 1.40 11.55 -1.46
CA LEU A 142 1.12 11.05 -0.12
C LEU A 142 2.27 10.21 0.42
N GLY A 143 2.86 9.36 -0.43
CA GLY A 143 3.96 8.48 -0.07
C GLY A 143 4.62 7.86 -1.28
N ILE A 144 5.59 6.97 -1.06
CA ILE A 144 6.33 6.30 -2.13
C ILE A 144 6.81 4.91 -1.68
N MET A 145 6.83 3.94 -2.59
CA MET A 145 7.36 2.60 -2.35
C MET A 145 8.56 2.31 -3.23
N ALA A 146 9.59 1.67 -2.66
CA ALA A 146 10.86 1.38 -3.32
C ALA A 146 10.85 -0.01 -3.97
N LEU A 147 10.19 -0.18 -5.12
CA LEU A 147 10.20 -1.45 -5.84
C LEU A 147 11.60 -1.67 -6.45
N ILE A 148 12.06 -2.92 -6.41
CA ILE A 148 13.21 -3.39 -7.18
C ILE A 148 12.64 -4.30 -8.27
N ASP A 149 12.47 -3.76 -9.47
CA ASP A 149 11.88 -4.48 -10.59
C ASP A 149 12.98 -5.06 -11.48
N GLU A 150 13.13 -6.38 -11.48
CA GLU A 150 14.17 -7.09 -12.26
C GLU A 150 15.63 -6.57 -12.06
N GLY A 151 15.91 -5.97 -10.90
CA GLY A 151 17.23 -5.44 -10.53
C GLY A 151 17.40 -3.93 -10.75
N GLU A 152 16.32 -3.22 -11.11
CA GLU A 152 16.28 -1.78 -11.35
C GLU A 152 15.51 -1.07 -10.22
N THR A 153 15.92 0.16 -9.91
CA THR A 153 15.17 1.07 -9.02
C THR A 153 13.93 1.52 -9.77
N ASP A 154 12.77 1.26 -9.17
CA ASP A 154 11.49 1.54 -9.79
C ASP A 154 10.54 2.15 -8.73
N TRP A 155 10.65 3.46 -8.50
CA TRP A 155 9.87 4.11 -7.44
C TRP A 155 8.38 4.22 -7.77
N LYS A 156 7.51 3.77 -6.86
CA LYS A 156 6.04 3.88 -7.01
C LYS A 156 5.48 4.97 -6.11
N VAL A 157 5.24 6.15 -6.66
CA VAL A 157 4.63 7.28 -5.93
C VAL A 157 3.14 7.02 -5.70
N ILE A 158 2.68 7.18 -4.47
CA ILE A 158 1.27 7.11 -4.11
C ILE A 158 0.71 8.53 -4.08
N VAL A 159 -0.30 8.78 -4.91
CA VAL A 159 -0.89 10.11 -5.10
C VAL A 159 -2.42 10.05 -5.01
N ILE A 160 -3.07 11.19 -4.79
CA ILE A 160 -4.52 11.32 -4.92
C ILE A 160 -4.87 12.57 -5.72
N ASP A 161 -5.88 12.46 -6.59
CA ASP A 161 -6.46 13.60 -7.31
C ASP A 161 -6.94 14.69 -6.35
N VAL A 162 -6.54 15.94 -6.59
CA VAL A 162 -6.98 17.09 -5.78
C VAL A 162 -8.49 17.33 -5.86
N ASN A 163 -9.15 16.80 -6.88
CA ASN A 163 -10.59 16.89 -7.07
C ASN A 163 -11.34 15.65 -6.53
N ASP A 164 -10.65 14.66 -5.97
CA ASP A 164 -11.35 13.56 -5.29
C ASP A 164 -12.17 14.13 -4.12
N PRO A 165 -13.43 13.69 -3.90
CA PRO A 165 -14.25 14.19 -2.80
C PRO A 165 -13.64 14.06 -1.40
N ARG A 166 -12.65 13.15 -1.25
CA ARG A 166 -11.94 12.88 0.00
C ARG A 166 -10.51 13.43 0.01
N ALA A 167 -10.07 14.15 -1.03
CA ALA A 167 -8.68 14.61 -1.18
C ALA A 167 -8.14 15.38 0.04
N ASP A 168 -9.00 16.13 0.74
CA ASP A 168 -8.62 16.88 1.95
C ASP A 168 -8.29 15.98 3.15
N GLU A 169 -8.81 14.76 3.18
CA GLU A 169 -8.55 13.78 4.25
C GLU A 169 -7.18 13.08 4.12
N PHE A 170 -6.53 13.19 2.95
CA PHE A 170 -5.26 12.54 2.64
C PHE A 170 -4.15 13.57 2.44
N ASN A 171 -3.17 13.60 3.34
CA ASN A 171 -2.04 14.53 3.27
C ASN A 171 -0.68 13.84 3.46
N ASP A 172 -0.68 12.60 3.96
CA ASP A 172 0.51 11.76 4.11
C ASP A 172 0.14 10.27 3.96
N ILE A 173 1.13 9.40 3.81
CA ILE A 173 0.95 7.95 3.69
C ILE A 173 0.22 7.35 4.90
N SER A 174 0.40 7.95 6.09
CA SER A 174 -0.31 7.56 7.31
C SER A 174 -1.83 7.74 7.19
N ASP A 175 -2.31 8.70 6.40
CA ASP A 175 -3.75 8.86 6.13
C ASP A 175 -4.27 7.74 5.23
N VAL A 176 -3.48 7.31 4.24
CA VAL A 176 -3.83 6.15 3.40
C VAL A 176 -4.02 4.90 4.25
N GLN A 177 -3.08 4.63 5.16
CA GLN A 177 -3.17 3.47 6.04
C GLN A 177 -4.39 3.55 6.98
N ARG A 178 -4.68 4.74 7.53
CA ARG A 178 -5.81 5.00 8.43
C ARG A 178 -7.18 4.93 7.74
N LEU A 179 -7.31 5.48 6.54
CA LEU A 179 -8.57 5.68 5.84
C LEU A 179 -8.87 4.61 4.78
N MET A 180 -7.83 3.88 4.37
CA MET A 180 -7.88 2.77 3.40
C MET A 180 -7.06 1.59 3.96
N PRO A 181 -7.49 0.99 5.09
CA PRO A 181 -6.72 -0.06 5.73
C PRO A 181 -6.48 -1.24 4.80
N GLY A 182 -5.22 -1.70 4.72
CA GLY A 182 -4.79 -2.78 3.84
C GLY A 182 -4.44 -2.36 2.40
N PHE A 183 -4.64 -1.09 2.02
CA PHE A 183 -4.39 -0.63 0.65
C PHE A 183 -2.91 -0.64 0.27
N THR A 184 -2.02 -0.10 1.11
CA THR A 184 -0.57 -0.12 0.87
C THR A 184 -0.01 -1.55 0.83
N MET A 185 -0.64 -2.45 1.58
CA MET A 185 -0.33 -3.88 1.57
C MET A 185 -0.78 -4.54 0.26
N ALA A 186 -1.96 -4.17 -0.25
CA ALA A 186 -2.40 -4.59 -1.57
C ALA A 186 -1.46 -4.06 -2.67
N THR A 187 -0.93 -2.85 -2.53
CA THR A 187 0.11 -2.28 -3.42
C THR A 187 1.38 -3.10 -3.42
N TYR A 188 1.91 -3.37 -2.24
CA TYR A 188 3.08 -4.23 -2.07
C TYR A 188 2.87 -5.59 -2.75
N GLU A 189 1.78 -6.29 -2.42
CA GLU A 189 1.50 -7.63 -2.95
C GLU A 189 1.26 -7.64 -4.46
N TRP A 190 0.58 -6.61 -5.00
CA TRP A 190 0.35 -6.49 -6.43
C TRP A 190 1.69 -6.38 -7.18
N PHE A 191 2.54 -5.40 -6.84
CA PHE A 191 3.82 -5.20 -7.52
C PHE A 191 4.81 -6.35 -7.26
N ARG A 192 4.72 -7.01 -6.11
CA ARG A 192 5.52 -8.21 -5.81
C ARG A 192 5.17 -9.37 -6.74
N THR A 193 3.90 -9.54 -7.11
CA THR A 193 3.42 -10.78 -7.73
C THR A 193 2.93 -10.66 -9.18
N TYR A 194 2.69 -9.44 -9.69
CA TYR A 194 2.04 -9.24 -11.00
C TYR A 194 2.75 -9.87 -12.20
N LYS A 195 4.08 -10.05 -12.13
CA LYS A 195 4.88 -10.71 -13.18
C LYS A 195 4.98 -12.23 -13.02
N MET A 196 4.58 -12.80 -11.89
CA MET A 196 4.70 -14.23 -11.62
C MET A 196 3.93 -15.13 -12.60
N PRO A 197 2.71 -14.79 -13.06
CA PRO A 197 2.01 -15.57 -14.08
C PRO A 197 2.79 -15.66 -15.40
N ALA A 198 3.62 -14.66 -15.70
CA ALA A 198 4.52 -14.65 -16.85
C ALA A 198 5.84 -15.43 -16.61
N GLY A 199 5.92 -16.22 -15.53
CA GLY A 199 7.07 -17.06 -15.18
C GLY A 199 8.26 -16.31 -14.58
N LYS A 200 8.07 -15.06 -14.15
CA LYS A 200 9.10 -14.27 -13.47
C LYS A 200 9.08 -14.54 -11.95
N PRO A 201 10.20 -14.34 -11.24
CA PRO A 201 10.20 -14.37 -9.78
C PRO A 201 9.33 -13.24 -9.21
N ALA A 202 9.04 -13.31 -7.92
CA ALA A 202 8.44 -12.19 -7.20
C ALA A 202 9.43 -11.01 -7.18
N ASN A 203 8.94 -9.80 -7.36
CA ASN A 203 9.76 -8.60 -7.24
C ASN A 203 10.13 -8.34 -5.77
N GLU A 204 11.20 -7.58 -5.57
CA GLU A 204 11.70 -7.22 -4.24
C GLU A 204 11.40 -5.75 -3.95
N PHE A 205 11.57 -5.35 -2.69
CA PHE A 205 11.44 -3.95 -2.29
C PHE A 205 12.56 -3.58 -1.33
N ALA A 206 13.10 -2.38 -1.47
CA ALA A 206 13.90 -1.77 -0.42
C ALA A 206 13.02 -1.39 0.77
N PHE A 207 13.65 -1.06 1.90
CA PHE A 207 12.97 -0.82 3.18
C PHE A 207 11.99 -1.94 3.55
N ASN A 208 12.25 -3.17 3.14
CA ASN A 208 11.38 -4.34 3.24
C ASN A 208 10.00 -4.21 2.53
N GLY A 209 9.73 -3.13 1.77
CA GLY A 209 8.41 -2.78 1.21
C GLY A 209 7.64 -1.65 1.92
N GLU A 210 8.30 -0.86 2.76
CA GLU A 210 7.63 0.19 3.55
C GLU A 210 7.30 1.36 2.62
N ALA A 211 6.06 1.84 2.67
CA ALA A 211 5.71 3.08 2.01
C ALA A 211 6.23 4.27 2.84
N LYS A 212 7.19 5.02 2.28
CA LYS A 212 7.74 6.23 2.90
C LYS A 212 6.75 7.39 2.80
N GLY A 213 6.81 8.29 3.79
CA GLY A 213 5.90 9.45 3.88
C GLY A 213 6.17 10.54 2.84
N ARG A 214 5.35 11.59 2.90
CA ARG A 214 5.32 12.65 1.88
C ARG A 214 6.65 13.38 1.70
N ASP A 215 7.35 13.70 2.79
CA ASP A 215 8.60 14.47 2.69
C ASP A 215 9.71 13.70 1.96
N TYR A 216 9.86 12.41 2.27
CA TYR A 216 10.78 11.53 1.55
C TYR A 216 10.40 11.42 0.07
N THR A 217 9.11 11.28 -0.20
CA THR A 217 8.56 11.21 -1.56
C THR A 217 8.91 12.46 -2.37
N MET A 218 8.74 13.66 -1.80
CA MET A 218 9.07 14.90 -2.49
C MET A 218 10.57 15.04 -2.77
N ASN A 219 11.44 14.48 -1.93
CA ASN A 219 12.88 14.46 -2.20
C ASN A 219 13.22 13.57 -3.40
N VAL A 220 12.64 12.36 -3.50
CA VAL A 220 12.83 11.46 -4.65
C VAL A 220 12.30 12.09 -5.94
N ILE A 221 11.14 12.75 -5.88
CA ILE A 221 10.57 13.49 -7.02
C ILE A 221 11.52 14.62 -7.46
N ALA A 222 12.07 15.38 -6.50
CA ALA A 222 12.98 16.48 -6.81
C ALA A 222 14.31 15.97 -7.41
N GLU A 223 14.83 14.84 -6.93
CA GLU A 223 16.02 14.19 -7.48
C GLU A 223 15.80 13.77 -8.93
N ASN A 224 14.71 13.03 -9.20
CA ASN A 224 14.36 12.56 -10.54
C ASN A 224 14.03 13.73 -11.50
N TYR A 225 13.45 14.82 -10.99
CA TYR A 225 13.29 16.05 -11.76
C TYR A 225 14.65 16.66 -12.16
N ASN A 226 15.62 16.65 -11.26
CA ASN A 226 16.97 17.12 -11.58
C ASN A 226 17.69 16.20 -12.59
N PHE A 227 17.50 14.88 -12.52
CA PHE A 227 18.02 13.95 -13.53
C PHE A 227 17.44 14.24 -14.92
N TRP A 228 16.11 14.35 -15.04
CA TRP A 228 15.45 14.75 -16.29
C TRP A 228 15.98 16.10 -16.81
N LYS A 229 16.14 17.09 -15.92
CA LYS A 229 16.59 18.43 -16.30
C LYS A 229 17.99 18.42 -16.93
N ARG A 230 18.88 17.54 -16.49
CA ARG A 230 20.23 17.38 -17.08
C ARG A 230 20.15 16.93 -18.53
N VAL A 231 19.21 16.02 -18.85
CA VAL A 231 18.95 15.58 -20.24
C VAL A 231 18.37 16.73 -21.07
N ILE A 232 17.28 17.35 -20.60
CA ILE A 232 16.56 18.37 -21.40
C ILE A 232 17.34 19.67 -21.57
N SER A 233 18.21 20.04 -20.63
CA SER A 233 19.12 21.18 -20.77
C SER A 233 20.34 20.90 -21.65
N GLY A 234 20.59 19.63 -22.01
CA GLY A 234 21.78 19.22 -22.75
C GLY A 234 23.06 19.18 -21.91
N GLU A 235 22.95 19.18 -20.58
CA GLU A 235 24.10 18.93 -19.69
C GLU A 235 24.68 17.53 -19.91
N ILE A 236 23.80 16.56 -20.14
CA ILE A 236 24.15 15.20 -20.60
C ILE A 236 23.48 14.92 -21.95
N PRO A 237 24.05 14.05 -22.80
CA PRO A 237 23.40 13.69 -24.06
C PRO A 237 22.06 13.00 -23.79
N SER A 238 21.11 13.11 -24.72
CA SER A 238 19.83 12.37 -24.64
C SER A 238 19.95 10.91 -25.07
N LYS A 239 21.12 10.50 -25.59
CA LYS A 239 21.41 9.13 -26.01
C LYS A 239 22.80 8.72 -25.55
N ALA A 240 22.87 7.55 -24.92
CA ALA A 240 24.10 6.91 -24.45
C ALA A 240 23.94 5.38 -24.49
N ASP A 241 24.96 4.64 -24.05
CA ASP A 241 24.94 3.17 -24.08
C ASP A 241 23.79 2.56 -23.26
N LYS A 242 23.35 3.24 -22.19
CA LYS A 242 22.30 2.77 -21.28
C LYS A 242 20.91 3.33 -21.57
N TYR A 243 20.77 4.34 -22.43
CA TYR A 243 19.49 5.03 -22.63
C TYR A 243 19.38 5.72 -23.99
N ASP A 244 18.15 5.83 -24.50
CA ASP A 244 17.82 6.55 -25.73
C ASP A 244 16.53 7.35 -25.50
N VAL A 245 16.66 8.59 -25.04
CA VAL A 245 15.56 9.48 -24.70
C VAL A 245 15.27 10.39 -25.90
N ALA A 246 14.05 10.29 -26.44
CA ALA A 246 13.56 11.18 -27.48
C ALA A 246 13.24 12.57 -26.89
N SER A 247 14.26 13.41 -26.76
CA SER A 247 14.23 14.69 -26.03
C SER A 247 13.55 15.85 -26.75
N ALA A 248 12.97 15.63 -27.93
CA ALA A 248 12.26 16.65 -28.70
C ALA A 248 11.07 17.20 -27.90
N ASN A 249 11.00 18.53 -27.78
CA ASN A 249 10.00 19.23 -26.97
C ASN A 249 9.64 20.57 -27.64
N VAL A 250 8.52 21.17 -27.24
CA VAL A 250 8.05 22.45 -27.86
C VAL A 250 7.92 23.59 -26.86
N THR A 251 7.98 23.29 -25.55
CA THR A 251 7.74 24.26 -24.47
C THR A 251 8.93 24.46 -23.53
N CYS A 252 9.94 23.58 -23.53
CA CYS A 252 11.09 23.70 -22.62
C CYS A 252 12.05 24.79 -23.08
N GLU A 253 11.90 25.99 -22.52
CA GLU A 253 12.79 27.12 -22.82
C GLU A 253 14.26 26.81 -22.48
N GLY A 254 15.16 27.16 -23.40
CA GLY A 254 16.59 26.90 -23.26
C GLY A 254 17.02 25.46 -23.55
N SER A 255 16.10 24.54 -23.85
CA SER A 255 16.46 23.19 -24.30
C SER A 255 17.10 23.25 -25.70
N PRO A 256 18.28 22.61 -25.93
CA PRO A 256 18.84 22.46 -27.26
C PRO A 256 18.02 21.52 -28.16
N HIS A 257 17.03 20.82 -27.59
CA HIS A 257 16.14 19.89 -28.27
C HIS A 257 14.76 20.50 -28.59
N LYS A 258 14.57 21.79 -28.28
CA LYS A 258 13.32 22.49 -28.57
C LYS A 258 13.12 22.61 -30.08
N VAL A 259 11.94 22.20 -30.55
CA VAL A 259 11.49 22.30 -31.94
C VAL A 259 10.23 23.15 -32.03
N ASP A 260 9.94 23.68 -33.23
CA ASP A 260 8.72 24.48 -33.45
C ASP A 260 7.44 23.62 -33.39
N SER A 261 7.54 22.35 -33.79
CA SER A 261 6.46 21.37 -33.80
C SER A 261 7.01 19.94 -33.81
N LEU A 262 6.32 19.03 -33.12
CA LEU A 262 6.61 17.60 -33.16
C LEU A 262 6.14 16.96 -34.47
N ASN A 263 6.88 15.97 -34.97
CA ASN A 263 6.52 15.21 -36.15
C ASN A 263 5.49 14.11 -35.85
N VAL A 264 4.21 14.50 -35.74
CA VAL A 264 3.11 13.56 -35.46
C VAL A 264 2.37 13.18 -36.74
N THR A 265 2.31 11.88 -37.03
CA THR A 265 1.47 11.33 -38.11
C THR A 265 0.29 10.58 -37.50
N LEU A 266 -0.92 11.12 -37.67
CA LEU A 266 -2.14 10.48 -37.19
C LEU A 266 -2.60 9.37 -38.14
N LYS A 267 -3.05 8.26 -37.55
CA LYS A 267 -3.72 7.15 -38.22
C LYS A 267 -5.19 7.15 -37.82
N ASP A 268 -6.04 6.65 -38.72
CA ASP A 268 -7.46 6.49 -38.44
C ASP A 268 -7.68 5.64 -37.18
N VAL A 269 -8.59 6.11 -36.32
CA VAL A 269 -8.96 5.42 -35.09
C VAL A 269 -10.16 4.54 -35.40
N ALA A 270 -10.03 3.23 -35.21
CA ALA A 270 -11.17 2.33 -35.21
C ALA A 270 -11.98 2.55 -33.92
N ASP A 271 -13.31 2.62 -34.04
CA ASP A 271 -14.22 2.87 -32.92
C ASP A 271 -14.21 1.64 -31.98
N MET A 272 -13.44 1.70 -30.89
CA MET A 272 -13.29 0.60 -29.93
C MET A 272 -13.21 1.17 -28.50
N PRO A 273 -14.12 0.80 -27.58
CA PRO A 273 -13.92 1.04 -26.17
C PRO A 273 -12.71 0.24 -25.68
N ASP A 274 -11.97 0.78 -24.71
CA ASP A 274 -10.81 0.13 -24.07
C ASP A 274 -10.99 -1.38 -23.99
N ALA A 275 -10.06 -2.13 -24.61
CA ALA A 275 -10.13 -3.57 -24.71
C ALA A 275 -10.45 -4.17 -23.34
N LYS A 276 -11.68 -4.68 -23.18
CA LYS A 276 -12.11 -5.29 -21.92
C LYS A 276 -11.15 -6.43 -21.60
N ALA A 277 -10.68 -6.44 -20.37
CA ALA A 277 -9.89 -7.52 -19.82
C ALA A 277 -10.56 -8.88 -20.09
N PRO A 278 -9.79 -9.96 -20.29
CA PRO A 278 -10.34 -11.30 -20.16
C PRO A 278 -11.06 -11.41 -18.80
N GLU A 279 -12.21 -12.10 -18.77
CA GLU A 279 -12.97 -12.26 -17.52
C GLU A 279 -12.07 -12.83 -16.41
N PRO A 280 -12.19 -12.30 -15.17
CA PRO A 280 -11.39 -12.80 -14.06
C PRO A 280 -11.60 -14.30 -13.91
N ALA A 281 -10.51 -15.04 -13.68
CA ALA A 281 -10.64 -16.44 -13.28
C ALA A 281 -11.51 -16.52 -12.01
N PRO A 282 -12.43 -17.48 -11.91
CA PRO A 282 -13.26 -17.64 -10.72
C PRO A 282 -12.36 -17.77 -9.49
N ALA A 283 -12.72 -17.06 -8.41
CA ALA A 283 -11.98 -17.08 -7.16
C ALA A 283 -11.77 -18.54 -6.69
N PRO A 284 -10.53 -18.95 -6.34
CA PRO A 284 -10.26 -20.26 -5.77
C PRO A 284 -11.20 -20.60 -4.61
N ALA A 285 -11.64 -21.86 -4.50
CA ALA A 285 -12.55 -22.28 -3.43
C ALA A 285 -12.01 -22.04 -2.00
N ASN A 286 -10.69 -21.95 -1.84
CA ASN A 286 -9.98 -21.71 -0.58
C ASN A 286 -9.60 -20.23 -0.38
N ILE A 287 -10.38 -19.30 -0.93
CA ILE A 287 -9.99 -17.89 -1.04
C ILE A 287 -9.61 -17.22 0.28
N LYS A 288 -10.38 -17.54 1.31
CA LYS A 288 -10.17 -17.02 2.66
C LYS A 288 -8.78 -17.40 3.19
N VAL A 289 -8.38 -18.65 2.96
CA VAL A 289 -7.07 -19.19 3.39
C VAL A 289 -5.91 -18.55 2.63
N ILE A 290 -6.08 -18.28 1.32
CA ILE A 290 -5.04 -17.62 0.51
C ILE A 290 -4.81 -16.18 0.98
N VAL A 291 -5.90 -15.42 1.17
CA VAL A 291 -5.83 -14.04 1.66
C VAL A 291 -5.22 -13.97 3.06
N GLU A 292 -5.64 -14.87 3.95
CA GLU A 292 -5.06 -14.99 5.30
C GLU A 292 -3.56 -15.32 5.24
N GLN A 293 -3.13 -16.23 4.34
CA GLN A 293 -1.71 -16.59 4.21
C GLN A 293 -0.85 -15.47 3.59
N GLN A 294 -1.37 -14.70 2.64
CA GLN A 294 -0.68 -13.53 2.08
C GLN A 294 -0.52 -12.43 3.12
N GLN A 295 -1.53 -12.21 3.95
CA GLN A 295 -1.44 -11.30 5.11
C GLN A 295 -0.40 -11.75 6.14
N ILE A 296 -0.28 -13.08 6.36
CA ILE A 296 0.71 -13.68 7.26
C ILE A 296 2.15 -13.50 6.74
N ASN A 297 2.37 -13.52 5.43
CA ASN A 297 3.71 -13.55 4.85
C ASN A 297 4.32 -12.16 4.54
N CYS A 298 3.61 -11.06 4.82
CA CYS A 298 4.11 -9.73 4.48
C CYS A 298 5.08 -9.16 5.54
N PRO A 299 6.23 -8.60 5.11
CA PRO A 299 7.24 -8.03 6.02
C PRO A 299 6.80 -6.79 6.83
N HIS A 300 5.74 -6.07 6.41
CA HIS A 300 5.38 -4.74 6.93
C HIS A 300 4.15 -4.65 7.81
N GLY A 301 4.04 -5.59 8.72
CA GLY A 301 3.03 -5.50 9.77
C GLY A 301 1.77 -6.24 9.37
N THR A 302 1.80 -7.53 9.62
CA THR A 302 1.29 -7.91 10.94
C THR A 302 2.44 -8.60 11.67
N ALA A 303 2.71 -8.27 12.94
CA ALA A 303 3.06 -9.37 13.82
C ALA A 303 1.85 -10.29 13.68
N THR A 304 2.01 -11.40 12.94
CA THR A 304 0.88 -12.11 12.36
C THR A 304 -0.15 -12.32 13.45
N LEU A 305 -1.43 -12.04 13.18
CA LEU A 305 -2.48 -12.31 14.18
C LEU A 305 -2.29 -13.74 14.73
N SER A 306 -1.81 -14.65 13.89
CA SER A 306 -1.30 -15.97 14.25
C SER A 306 -0.16 -15.98 15.29
N ALA A 307 0.93 -15.23 15.12
CA ALA A 307 2.02 -15.12 16.10
C ALA A 307 1.58 -14.44 17.41
N VAL A 308 0.73 -13.42 17.34
CA VAL A 308 0.15 -12.77 18.53
C VAL A 308 -0.79 -13.73 19.27
N VAL A 309 -1.63 -14.46 18.53
CA VAL A 309 -2.53 -15.49 19.06
C VAL A 309 -1.74 -16.68 19.63
N GLN A 310 -0.68 -17.13 18.96
CA GLN A 310 0.20 -18.19 19.45
C GLN A 310 0.96 -17.75 20.71
N GLY A 311 1.38 -16.48 20.77
CA GLY A 311 2.00 -15.92 21.96
C GLY A 311 1.05 -15.82 23.15
N LEU A 312 -0.17 -15.36 22.91
CA LEU A 312 -1.23 -15.33 23.92
C LEU A 312 -1.68 -16.74 24.33
N ALA A 313 -1.71 -17.70 23.40
CA ALA A 313 -2.02 -19.10 23.68
C ALA A 313 -0.92 -19.79 24.50
N ALA A 314 0.35 -19.54 24.19
CA ALA A 314 1.48 -20.04 24.98
C ALA A 314 1.51 -19.42 26.39
N ALA A 315 1.20 -18.13 26.50
CA ALA A 315 1.04 -17.44 27.78
C ALA A 315 -0.13 -17.99 28.60
N SER A 316 -1.25 -18.31 27.93
CA SER A 316 -2.42 -18.95 28.52
C SER A 316 -2.12 -20.37 29.02
N ALA A 317 -1.38 -21.18 28.25
CA ALA A 317 -0.96 -22.51 28.67
C ALA A 317 -0.10 -22.47 29.94
N ARG A 318 0.86 -21.54 30.00
CA ARG A 318 1.69 -21.35 31.20
C ARG A 318 0.91 -20.77 32.38
N ALA A 319 -0.10 -19.93 32.14
CA ALA A 319 -1.00 -19.45 33.19
C ALA A 319 -1.76 -20.59 33.89
N VAL A 320 -2.17 -21.60 33.13
CA VAL A 320 -2.92 -22.77 33.64
C VAL A 320 -2.02 -23.68 34.48
N GLU A 321 -0.77 -23.88 34.07
CA GLU A 321 0.16 -24.79 34.75
C GLU A 321 0.91 -24.15 35.92
N GLU A 322 1.29 -22.88 35.79
CA GLU A 322 2.21 -22.18 36.70
C GLU A 322 1.56 -20.96 37.37
N GLY A 323 0.27 -20.73 37.14
CA GLY A 323 -0.46 -19.58 37.69
C GLY A 323 0.02 -18.24 37.16
N ALA A 324 -0.23 -17.18 37.91
CA ALA A 324 0.11 -15.81 37.51
C ALA A 324 1.60 -15.61 37.18
N ALA A 325 2.49 -16.30 37.88
CA ALA A 325 3.93 -16.20 37.67
C ALA A 325 4.39 -16.78 36.31
N GLY A 326 3.77 -17.88 35.87
CA GLY A 326 4.09 -18.46 34.55
C GLY A 326 3.46 -17.70 33.39
N LEU A 327 2.26 -17.14 33.58
CA LEU A 327 1.67 -16.18 32.63
C LEU A 327 2.62 -15.01 32.39
N GLU A 328 3.13 -14.42 33.47
CA GLU A 328 4.05 -13.29 33.43
C GLU A 328 5.39 -13.66 32.77
N ALA A 329 5.96 -14.83 33.09
CA ALA A 329 7.19 -15.32 32.48
C ALA A 329 7.04 -15.60 30.97
N ALA A 330 5.92 -16.21 30.56
CA ALA A 330 5.64 -16.52 29.16
C ALA A 330 5.50 -15.26 28.29
N LEU A 331 4.85 -14.23 28.82
CA LEU A 331 4.73 -12.93 28.18
C LEU A 331 6.08 -12.21 28.06
N LYS A 332 7.02 -12.48 28.98
CA LYS A 332 8.40 -11.96 28.97
C LYS A 332 9.37 -12.74 28.06
N GLU A 333 9.09 -14.00 27.74
CA GLU A 333 9.95 -14.84 26.89
C GLU A 333 9.67 -14.68 25.39
N GLN A 334 8.43 -14.31 25.04
CA GLN A 334 8.09 -13.92 23.67
C GLN A 334 8.66 -12.51 23.40
N VAL A 335 8.82 -12.10 22.13
CA VAL A 335 9.23 -10.73 21.73
C VAL A 335 8.11 -9.70 22.03
N LEU A 336 7.59 -9.76 23.25
CA LEU A 336 6.64 -8.89 23.95
C LEU A 336 7.28 -8.34 25.23
N ALA A 337 8.57 -8.60 25.46
CA ALA A 337 9.27 -8.36 26.70
C ALA A 337 9.62 -6.88 26.94
N ALA A 338 8.74 -6.13 27.59
CA ALA A 338 9.08 -4.98 28.42
C ALA A 338 7.98 -4.69 29.46
N VAL A 339 8.37 -4.20 30.63
CA VAL A 339 7.74 -4.40 31.95
C VAL A 339 6.73 -3.31 32.33
N PHE A 340 5.76 -3.72 33.16
CA PHE A 340 4.83 -2.93 33.97
C PHE A 340 5.41 -1.68 34.68
N GLN A 341 4.65 -0.59 34.72
CA GLN A 341 4.58 0.31 35.89
C GLN A 341 3.27 1.11 35.92
N GLU A 342 2.82 1.44 37.14
CA GLU A 342 1.53 2.07 37.45
C GLU A 342 1.62 3.61 37.32
N GLY A 343 0.71 4.21 36.55
CA GLY A 343 0.47 5.67 36.55
C GLY A 343 0.60 6.38 35.20
N ASN A 344 -0.52 6.95 34.74
CA ASN A 344 -0.74 7.97 33.69
C ASN A 344 -0.03 7.83 32.34
N ASP A 345 -0.85 7.54 31.31
CA ASP A 345 -0.75 7.94 29.89
C ASP A 345 0.66 8.00 29.27
N THR A 346 1.49 7.01 29.58
CA THR A 346 2.82 6.84 28.97
C THR A 346 2.86 5.48 28.27
N PRO A 347 3.33 5.40 27.00
CA PRO A 347 3.39 4.15 26.22
C PRO A 347 4.12 3.01 26.96
N ILE A 348 3.51 1.82 27.01
CA ILE A 348 3.99 0.66 27.82
C ILE A 348 5.11 -0.12 27.11
N ALA A 349 5.15 -0.10 25.77
CA ALA A 349 6.29 -0.56 24.97
C ALA A 349 6.25 0.07 23.56
N THR A 350 7.41 0.13 22.92
CA THR A 350 7.56 0.40 21.49
C THR A 350 8.56 -0.63 20.96
N ASN A 351 8.32 -1.22 19.79
CA ASN A 351 9.37 -2.00 19.11
C ASN A 351 10.56 -1.07 18.79
N GLU A 352 11.72 -1.61 18.41
CA GLU A 352 12.96 -0.83 18.15
C GLU A 352 12.76 0.32 17.13
N THR A 353 11.69 0.27 16.33
CA THR A 353 11.31 1.26 15.32
C THR A 353 10.11 2.17 15.69
N GLY A 354 9.38 1.90 16.77
CA GLY A 354 8.25 2.72 17.24
C GLY A 354 6.87 2.51 16.58
N HIS A 355 6.62 1.37 15.94
CA HIS A 355 5.43 1.09 15.11
C HIS A 355 4.20 0.53 15.86
N TYR A 356 4.38 -0.07 17.03
CA TYR A 356 3.28 -0.61 17.86
C TYR A 356 3.44 -0.21 19.32
N THR A 357 2.31 0.01 20.01
CA THR A 357 2.22 0.24 21.45
C THR A 357 1.13 -0.63 22.05
N VAL A 358 1.49 -1.59 22.90
CA VAL A 358 0.50 -2.28 23.74
C VAL A 358 0.20 -1.37 24.91
N TYR A 359 -1.07 -1.20 25.27
CA TYR A 359 -1.46 -0.43 26.44
C TYR A 359 -2.45 -1.22 27.30
N TYR A 360 -2.47 -0.86 28.57
CA TYR A 360 -3.42 -1.36 29.54
C TYR A 360 -3.98 -0.16 30.30
N HIS A 361 -5.30 -0.09 30.45
CA HIS A 361 -5.95 0.94 31.24
C HIS A 361 -6.73 0.29 32.39
N ALA A 362 -6.43 0.74 33.60
CA ALA A 362 -7.16 0.41 34.81
C ALA A 362 -7.87 1.67 35.31
N LYS A 363 -9.19 1.71 35.21
CA LYS A 363 -10.00 2.76 35.85
C LYS A 363 -11.31 2.14 36.29
N ASP A 364 -11.73 2.46 37.51
CA ASP A 364 -12.98 1.97 38.10
C ASP A 364 -13.15 0.43 38.04
N GLN A 365 -12.10 -0.32 38.42
CA GLN A 365 -12.10 -1.80 38.55
C GLN A 365 -12.20 -2.60 37.24
N VAL A 366 -11.94 -1.96 36.08
CA VAL A 366 -11.92 -2.63 34.77
C VAL A 366 -10.51 -2.64 34.19
N ALA A 367 -10.06 -3.83 33.81
CA ALA A 367 -8.79 -4.09 33.15
C ALA A 367 -8.98 -4.20 31.63
N VAL A 368 -8.51 -3.22 30.86
CA VAL A 368 -8.61 -3.23 29.39
C VAL A 368 -7.23 -3.31 28.78
N PHE A 369 -6.94 -4.39 28.06
CA PHE A 369 -5.75 -4.50 27.22
C PHE A 369 -6.03 -3.88 25.86
N GLY A 370 -5.02 -3.37 25.17
CA GLY A 370 -5.16 -2.69 23.89
C GLY A 370 -3.87 -2.82 23.09
N VAL A 371 -3.97 -2.97 21.76
CA VAL A 371 -2.82 -2.87 20.86
C VAL A 371 -3.05 -1.65 19.97
N TYR A 372 -2.12 -0.71 20.02
CA TYR A 372 -2.09 0.50 19.22
C TYR A 372 -1.05 0.31 18.11
N GLN A 373 -1.42 0.54 16.86
CA GLN A 373 -0.50 0.54 15.73
C GLN A 373 -0.35 1.99 15.26
N LYS A 374 0.87 2.55 15.28
CA LYS A 374 1.09 3.97 14.98
C LYS A 374 0.74 4.33 13.54
N SER A 375 0.79 3.35 12.63
CA SER A 375 0.38 3.45 11.23
C SER A 375 -1.13 3.28 10.98
N THR A 376 -1.94 2.96 12.00
CA THR A 376 -3.39 2.74 11.81
C THR A 376 -4.12 3.00 13.15
N PRO A 377 -4.79 4.14 13.35
CA PRO A 377 -5.50 4.41 14.60
C PRO A 377 -6.84 3.65 14.60
N HIS A 378 -6.78 2.33 14.71
CA HIS A 378 -7.90 1.53 15.16
C HIS A 378 -7.69 1.25 16.64
N ARG A 379 -8.55 1.86 17.47
CA ARG A 379 -8.67 1.49 18.88
C ARG A 379 -9.45 0.19 18.94
N THR A 380 -8.77 -0.94 19.10
CA THR A 380 -9.43 -2.21 19.41
C THR A 380 -9.72 -2.25 20.91
N GLU A 381 -10.99 -2.09 21.28
CA GLU A 381 -11.45 -2.18 22.67
C GLU A 381 -11.78 -3.64 23.02
N PHE A 382 -11.21 -4.13 24.12
CA PHE A 382 -11.46 -5.47 24.64
C PHE A 382 -12.53 -5.35 25.73
N SER A 383 -13.69 -5.99 25.58
CA SER A 383 -14.78 -5.88 26.56
C SER A 383 -14.72 -6.96 27.65
N LEU A 384 -14.72 -6.49 28.90
CA LEU A 384 -15.35 -7.04 30.12
C LEU A 384 -15.16 -8.55 30.40
N ALA A 385 -14.08 -8.89 31.09
CA ALA A 385 -14.13 -9.89 32.14
C ALA A 385 -14.20 -9.15 33.49
N ASN A 386 -15.21 -9.44 34.30
CA ASN A 386 -15.53 -8.71 35.53
C ASN A 386 -14.40 -8.73 36.58
N GLU A 387 -14.22 -7.57 37.22
CA GLU A 387 -13.53 -7.27 38.50
C GLU A 387 -12.20 -8.01 38.78
N VAL A 388 -11.08 -7.33 38.54
CA VAL A 388 -9.73 -7.87 38.76
C VAL A 388 -8.97 -6.96 39.74
N THR A 389 -8.85 -7.41 40.99
CA THR A 389 -7.89 -6.89 42.00
C THR A 389 -6.62 -7.77 42.01
N ALA A 390 -5.74 -7.74 43.02
CA ALA A 390 -4.62 -8.71 43.11
C ALA A 390 -5.11 -10.18 43.17
N ALA A 391 -6.33 -10.42 43.65
CA ALA A 391 -7.06 -11.70 43.53
C ALA A 391 -7.56 -11.97 42.09
N GLY A 392 -7.49 -10.97 41.23
CA GLY A 392 -7.89 -10.95 39.84
C GLY A 392 -6.93 -11.67 38.90
N TYR A 393 -5.62 -11.70 39.19
CA TYR A 393 -4.68 -12.55 38.44
C TYR A 393 -4.99 -14.03 38.66
N ASP A 394 -5.32 -14.42 39.90
CA ASP A 394 -5.76 -15.77 40.23
C ASP A 394 -7.16 -16.08 39.69
N LEU A 395 -8.06 -15.10 39.59
CA LEU A 395 -9.39 -15.26 38.96
C LEU A 395 -9.32 -15.36 37.44
N VAL A 396 -8.44 -14.60 36.80
CA VAL A 396 -8.17 -14.70 35.36
C VAL A 396 -7.49 -16.03 35.06
N ALA A 397 -6.47 -16.43 35.84
CA ALA A 397 -5.85 -17.75 35.75
C ALA A 397 -6.83 -18.91 36.08
N ALA A 398 -7.73 -18.75 37.05
CA ALA A 398 -8.77 -19.72 37.37
C ALA A 398 -9.91 -19.74 36.34
N ALA A 399 -10.23 -18.62 35.69
CA ALA A 399 -11.14 -18.55 34.54
C ALA A 399 -10.51 -19.21 33.30
N PHE A 400 -9.20 -19.03 33.09
CA PHE A 400 -8.41 -19.75 32.09
C PHE A 400 -8.42 -21.26 32.36
N ALA A 401 -8.22 -21.68 33.62
CA ALA A 401 -8.20 -23.08 34.03
C ALA A 401 -9.60 -23.74 34.06
N SER A 402 -10.67 -22.98 34.30
CA SER A 402 -12.04 -23.53 34.42
C SER A 402 -12.86 -23.52 33.13
N ASN A 403 -12.68 -22.53 32.25
CA ASN A 403 -13.51 -22.40 31.04
C ASN A 403 -12.82 -22.92 29.78
N GLY A 404 -11.49 -23.04 29.77
CA GLY A 404 -10.72 -23.62 28.67
C GLY A 404 -10.90 -22.94 27.32
N VAL A 405 -11.68 -21.86 27.20
CA VAL A 405 -12.02 -21.16 25.95
C VAL A 405 -12.15 -19.65 26.19
N PHE A 406 -11.45 -18.84 25.40
CA PHE A 406 -11.51 -17.39 25.28
C PHE A 406 -12.42 -16.99 24.12
N THR A 407 -13.08 -15.84 24.13
CA THR A 407 -13.95 -15.38 23.02
C THR A 407 -13.74 -13.91 22.70
N PHE A 408 -13.35 -13.60 21.46
CA PHE A 408 -13.12 -12.29 20.90
C PHE A 408 -14.35 -11.85 20.13
N THR A 409 -14.74 -10.57 20.19
CA THR A 409 -15.74 -10.02 19.28
C THR A 409 -15.12 -8.88 18.49
N THR A 410 -15.15 -9.01 17.16
CA THR A 410 -14.65 -8.03 16.21
C THR A 410 -15.81 -7.42 15.42
N GLY A 411 -15.57 -6.35 14.66
CA GLY A 411 -16.54 -5.84 13.68
C GLY A 411 -16.91 -6.84 12.57
N HIS A 412 -16.21 -7.98 12.48
CA HIS A 412 -16.43 -9.06 11.51
C HIS A 412 -16.90 -10.38 12.14
N GLY A 413 -17.27 -10.37 13.43
CA GLY A 413 -17.80 -11.54 14.15
C GLY A 413 -16.97 -11.96 15.35
N THR A 414 -17.39 -13.06 15.96
CA THR A 414 -16.85 -13.57 17.22
C THR A 414 -15.91 -14.76 16.94
N VAL A 415 -14.77 -14.83 17.62
CA VAL A 415 -13.80 -15.92 17.47
C VAL A 415 -13.43 -16.46 18.84
N SER A 416 -13.53 -17.77 19.06
CA SER A 416 -13.23 -18.40 20.34
C SER A 416 -11.95 -19.25 20.29
N PHE A 417 -11.23 -19.44 21.41
CA PHE A 417 -9.89 -20.07 21.45
C PHE A 417 -9.67 -20.85 22.73
N SER A 418 -9.09 -22.04 22.66
CA SER A 418 -8.69 -22.86 23.81
C SER A 418 -7.18 -23.06 23.88
N ALA A 419 -6.69 -23.73 24.93
CA ALA A 419 -5.31 -24.22 25.00
C ALA A 419 -4.92 -25.12 23.81
N GLY A 420 -5.90 -25.68 23.08
CA GLY A 420 -5.71 -26.47 21.87
C GLY A 420 -5.84 -25.71 20.54
N GLY A 421 -6.05 -24.37 20.57
CA GLY A 421 -6.26 -23.53 19.37
C GLY A 421 -7.69 -23.01 19.21
N VAL A 422 -8.02 -22.49 18.02
CA VAL A 422 -9.33 -21.85 17.71
C VAL A 422 -10.48 -22.84 17.90
N VAL A 423 -11.55 -22.41 18.59
CA VAL A 423 -12.76 -23.19 18.88
C VAL A 423 -13.92 -22.65 18.05
N ASP A 424 -14.60 -23.54 17.33
CA ASP A 424 -15.70 -23.18 16.44
C ASP A 424 -16.95 -22.73 17.23
N THR A 425 -17.47 -21.55 16.90
CA THR A 425 -18.48 -20.82 17.69
C THR A 425 -19.84 -21.52 17.79
N ALA A 426 -20.10 -22.55 16.98
CA ALA A 426 -21.34 -23.33 17.01
C ALA A 426 -21.42 -24.38 18.13
N SER A 427 -20.30 -24.70 18.80
CA SER A 427 -20.24 -25.77 19.82
C SER A 427 -19.92 -25.29 21.24
N ALA A 428 -19.78 -23.98 21.45
CA ALA A 428 -19.59 -23.43 22.80
C ALA A 428 -20.90 -23.55 23.60
N PRO A 429 -20.88 -24.12 24.83
CA PRO A 429 -22.08 -24.21 25.66
C PRO A 429 -22.61 -22.81 25.96
N SER A 430 -23.86 -22.54 25.59
CA SER A 430 -24.54 -21.30 25.97
C SER A 430 -24.69 -21.27 27.49
N VAL A 431 -24.05 -20.30 28.15
CA VAL A 431 -24.21 -20.11 29.59
C VAL A 431 -25.62 -19.57 29.86
N ASN A 432 -26.46 -20.39 30.50
CA ASN A 432 -27.78 -20.01 30.95
C ASN A 432 -27.67 -19.05 32.14
N SER A 433 -28.33 -17.90 32.09
CA SER A 433 -28.21 -16.82 33.09
C SER A 433 -28.73 -17.18 34.49
N ASP A 434 -29.45 -18.29 34.63
CA ASP A 434 -30.11 -18.67 35.89
C ASP A 434 -29.22 -19.41 36.91
N SER A 435 -28.01 -19.84 36.53
CA SER A 435 -27.06 -20.48 37.46
C SER A 435 -26.22 -19.48 38.29
N LEU A 436 -26.33 -18.17 38.03
CA LEU A 436 -25.56 -17.12 38.72
C LEU A 436 -26.23 -16.52 39.97
N LEU A 437 -27.45 -16.95 40.33
CA LEU A 437 -28.18 -16.42 41.49
C LEU A 437 -27.96 -17.17 42.81
N ALA A 438 -27.12 -18.22 42.84
CA ALA A 438 -26.90 -19.04 44.02
C ALA A 438 -25.62 -18.71 44.80
N VAL A 439 -25.23 -17.44 44.94
CA VAL A 439 -24.25 -17.02 45.97
C VAL A 439 -24.64 -15.63 46.51
N LYS A 440 -25.74 -15.54 47.25
CA LYS A 440 -26.04 -14.39 48.13
C LYS A 440 -25.85 -14.79 49.60
N ALA A 441 -24.67 -14.46 50.16
CA ALA A 441 -24.34 -14.22 51.59
C ALA A 441 -24.66 -15.37 52.59
N PRO A 442 -24.23 -15.34 53.88
CA PRO A 442 -23.51 -14.30 54.63
C PRO A 442 -22.30 -14.81 55.45
N LEU A 443 -21.42 -13.92 55.93
CA LEU A 443 -20.64 -14.00 57.18
C LEU A 443 -19.77 -12.73 57.26
N ALA A 444 -20.16 -11.67 57.97
CA ALA A 444 -20.12 -11.51 59.43
C ALA A 444 -18.75 -11.85 60.03
N PHE A 445 -17.99 -10.81 60.41
CA PHE A 445 -17.09 -10.88 61.55
C PHE A 445 -17.19 -9.57 62.36
N LEU A 446 -17.74 -9.70 63.57
CA LEU A 446 -17.48 -8.85 64.72
C LEU A 446 -16.24 -9.41 65.43
N SER A 447 -15.21 -8.58 65.59
CA SER A 447 -14.51 -8.25 66.86
C SER A 447 -13.17 -7.61 66.55
#